data_AF-A0A0J9XZZ1-F1
#
_entry.id   AF-A0A0J9XZZ1-F1
#
_cell.length_a   1.000
_cell.length_b   1.000
_cell.length_c   1.000
_cell.angle_alpha   90.00
_cell.angle_beta   90.00
_cell.angle_gamma   90.00
#
_symmetry.space_group_name_H-M   'P 1'
#
loop_
_entity.id
_entity.type
_entity.pdbx_description
1 polymer ?
#
loop_
_entity_poly.entity_id
_entity_poly.type
_entity_poly.pdbx_seq_one_letter_code
_entity_poly.pdbx_strand_id
1 'polypeptide(L)'
;MLTNLRELCNAAQAKSVVTSMTPCADFVSYNILDRRNYAEMRHSSNNNLYVIAGRIYIWRSLCEYCQLNAVDEADRFDSLHALLPNMVDFVDFVYSSLATWTASANSVQGVLEECIIFQLCLLTRSFDQTDRVGMKKWQNTLETIISTRDLPNSEKVLEFAVYELFDLFYAKEKNVEEFLEWCCYRINSFFTPDLNETEELPLARALLAKLGVEYAMSCGSVIENDSSYEPKSHNIQRALLLLRALMRNSSTAKVTTFLRTAFDQVVDTYCTTLDPMIWTSLSEVIGIGITIDGQIARERIHVLRSAIEVEGAPIRVKALALTSIAACAILRSYTTTAQLYYPEIVDNCIVKGQMLLQVFEGFIFSEDAELSFAAVESIGKILYYRCLRFPSALAGLLLRYFDSSCQPYPYTFLNYFFSFYPASSRHALKVLNEAQDDGKLSVNVDASGMINFVAKTVKKSMLSNSAKKENLERVGMVVLE
;
A
#
# COMPACT_ATOMS: atom_id res chain seq x y z
N MET A 1 16.80 20.28 -24.32
CA MET A 1 15.43 19.73 -24.59
C MET A 1 14.27 20.70 -24.32
N LEU A 2 14.30 21.43 -23.19
CA LEU A 2 13.27 22.39 -22.81
C LEU A 2 13.03 23.53 -23.81
N THR A 3 14.05 23.91 -24.59
CA THR A 3 13.93 24.92 -25.66
C THR A 3 12.93 24.49 -26.73
N ASN A 4 13.00 23.24 -27.20
CA ASN A 4 12.06 22.69 -28.18
C ASN A 4 10.64 22.62 -27.59
N LEU A 5 10.52 22.30 -26.30
CA LEU A 5 9.23 22.21 -25.61
C LEU A 5 8.61 23.62 -25.43
N ARG A 6 9.43 24.62 -25.09
CA ARG A 6 9.04 26.04 -25.07
C ARG A 6 8.63 26.54 -26.45
N GLU A 7 9.37 26.18 -27.50
CA GLU A 7 9.02 26.52 -28.88
C GLU A 7 7.69 25.88 -29.32
N LEU A 8 7.46 24.62 -28.97
CA LEU A 8 6.19 23.93 -29.23
C LEU A 8 5.02 24.56 -28.47
N CYS A 9 5.21 24.91 -27.19
CA CYS A 9 4.20 25.61 -26.38
C CYS A 9 3.88 26.99 -26.96
N ASN A 10 4.91 27.76 -27.32
CA ASN A 10 4.76 29.09 -27.93
C ASN A 10 4.07 29.00 -29.30
N ALA A 11 4.38 27.98 -30.10
CA ALA A 11 3.73 27.73 -31.39
C ALA A 11 2.26 27.30 -31.24
N ALA A 12 1.92 26.55 -30.20
CA ALA A 12 0.54 26.17 -29.88
C ALA A 12 -0.29 27.37 -29.36
N GLN A 13 0.29 28.22 -28.52
CA GLN A 13 -0.34 29.48 -28.08
C GLN A 13 -0.59 30.44 -29.25
N ALA A 14 0.36 30.57 -30.18
CA ALA A 14 0.17 31.39 -31.38
C ALA A 14 -0.97 30.88 -32.28
N LYS A 15 -1.21 29.56 -32.32
CA LYS A 15 -2.31 28.95 -33.09
C LYS A 15 -3.68 29.09 -32.43
N SER A 16 -3.77 29.05 -31.09
CA SER A 16 -5.06 29.15 -30.38
C SER A 16 -5.67 30.55 -30.46
N VAL A 17 -4.86 31.60 -30.58
CA VAL A 17 -5.31 32.99 -30.79
C VAL A 17 -6.05 33.18 -32.12
N VAL A 18 -5.81 32.31 -33.11
CA VAL A 18 -6.36 32.41 -34.48
C VAL A 18 -7.73 31.72 -34.61
N THR A 19 -8.04 30.77 -33.73
CA THR A 19 -9.32 30.05 -33.72
C THR A 19 -10.13 30.46 -32.50
N SER A 20 -11.27 31.12 -32.68
CA SER A 20 -12.20 31.56 -31.63
C SER A 20 -12.93 30.42 -30.90
N MET A 21 -12.25 29.29 -30.67
CA MET A 21 -12.67 28.28 -29.71
C MET A 21 -11.93 28.58 -28.40
N THR A 22 -12.69 28.82 -27.34
CA THR A 22 -12.18 28.81 -25.98
C THR A 22 -11.45 27.49 -25.75
N PRO A 23 -10.12 27.49 -25.60
CA PRO A 23 -9.41 26.30 -25.15
C PRO A 23 -9.94 25.94 -23.76
N CYS A 24 -9.65 24.75 -23.27
CA CYS A 24 -9.65 24.49 -21.83
C CYS A 24 -8.65 25.49 -21.19
N ALA A 25 -9.12 26.69 -20.84
CA ALA A 25 -8.31 27.91 -20.81
C ALA A 25 -7.39 28.02 -19.58
N ASP A 26 -7.57 27.14 -18.59
CA ASP A 26 -6.83 27.21 -17.33
C ASP A 26 -5.44 26.58 -17.37
N PHE A 27 -5.08 25.86 -18.44
CA PHE A 27 -3.72 25.32 -18.61
C PHE A 27 -2.82 26.17 -19.50
N VAL A 28 -3.39 27.07 -20.31
CA VAL A 28 -2.66 27.82 -21.36
C VAL A 28 -2.08 29.14 -20.81
N SER A 29 -2.69 29.74 -19.78
CA SER A 29 -2.18 30.94 -19.10
C SER A 29 -1.13 30.65 -18.02
N TYR A 30 -0.99 29.39 -17.61
CA TYR A 30 -0.05 28.97 -16.57
C TYR A 30 1.31 28.63 -17.20
N ASN A 31 2.34 29.41 -16.88
CA ASN A 31 3.69 29.16 -17.37
C ASN A 31 4.35 28.01 -16.58
N ILE A 32 3.91 26.78 -16.84
CA ILE A 32 4.41 25.57 -16.18
C ILE A 32 5.92 25.34 -16.37
N LEU A 33 6.51 26.01 -17.37
CA LEU A 33 7.92 25.96 -17.75
C LEU A 33 8.79 27.01 -17.04
N ASP A 34 8.22 27.75 -16.09
CA ASP A 34 8.91 28.72 -15.25
C ASP A 34 9.11 28.19 -13.83
N ARG A 35 10.33 28.28 -13.31
CA ARG A 35 10.68 27.98 -11.93
C ARG A 35 9.86 28.72 -10.87
N ARG A 36 9.16 29.80 -11.21
CA ARG A 36 8.27 30.59 -10.33
C ARG A 36 6.80 30.14 -10.35
N ASN A 37 6.47 29.09 -11.11
CA ASN A 37 5.11 28.57 -11.26
C ASN A 37 4.42 28.27 -9.89
N TYR A 38 5.18 27.87 -8.88
CA TYR A 38 4.69 27.63 -7.51
C TYR A 38 4.23 28.88 -6.76
N ALA A 39 4.71 30.08 -7.12
CA ALA A 39 4.28 31.33 -6.48
C ALA A 39 2.81 31.64 -6.81
N GLU A 40 2.38 31.40 -8.05
CA GLU A 40 0.98 31.55 -8.44
C GLU A 40 0.08 30.51 -7.74
N MET A 41 0.59 29.30 -7.53
CA MET A 41 -0.11 28.26 -6.75
C MET A 41 -0.25 28.63 -5.26
N ARG A 42 0.70 29.41 -4.70
CA ARG A 42 0.70 29.85 -3.30
C ARG A 42 -0.32 30.95 -3.00
N HIS A 43 -0.66 31.78 -3.98
CA HIS A 43 -1.51 32.96 -3.80
C HIS A 43 -2.97 32.76 -4.20
N SER A 44 -3.31 31.62 -4.81
CA SER A 44 -4.66 31.38 -5.31
C SER A 44 -5.57 30.74 -4.26
N SER A 45 -5.99 31.53 -3.28
CA SER A 45 -6.95 31.13 -2.23
C SER A 45 -8.36 30.74 -2.75
N ASN A 46 -8.60 30.83 -4.07
CA ASN A 46 -9.88 30.55 -4.73
C ASN A 46 -9.77 29.52 -5.88
N ASN A 47 -8.64 28.83 -6.04
CA ASN A 47 -8.47 27.90 -7.16
C ASN A 47 -9.04 26.51 -6.87
N ASN A 48 -9.70 25.96 -7.87
CA ASN A 48 -10.21 24.60 -7.89
C ASN A 48 -9.05 23.60 -7.63
N LEU A 49 -9.15 22.81 -6.55
CA LEU A 49 -8.13 21.83 -6.16
C LEU A 49 -7.82 20.82 -7.27
N TYR A 50 -8.78 20.49 -8.14
CA TYR A 50 -8.54 19.64 -9.32
C TYR A 50 -7.52 20.26 -10.29
N VAL A 51 -7.60 21.57 -10.50
CA VAL A 51 -6.68 22.29 -11.39
C VAL A 51 -5.29 22.35 -10.76
N ILE A 52 -5.21 22.60 -9.46
CA ILE A 52 -3.93 22.62 -8.72
C ILE A 52 -3.27 21.23 -8.77
N ALA A 53 -4.02 20.17 -8.44
CA ALA A 53 -3.52 18.80 -8.51
C ALA A 53 -3.02 18.44 -9.92
N GLY A 54 -3.78 18.80 -10.96
CA GLY A 54 -3.40 18.60 -12.35
C GLY A 54 -2.12 19.34 -12.73
N ARG A 55 -1.96 20.60 -12.31
CA ARG A 55 -0.75 21.40 -12.58
C ARG A 55 0.50 20.82 -11.90
N ILE A 56 0.40 20.41 -10.64
CA ILE A 56 1.51 19.80 -9.90
C ILE A 56 1.89 18.44 -10.51
N TYR A 57 0.89 17.63 -10.89
CA TYR A 57 1.14 16.36 -11.58
C TYR A 57 1.91 16.58 -12.89
N ILE A 58 1.46 17.52 -13.73
CA ILE A 58 2.15 17.83 -14.98
C ILE A 58 3.57 18.34 -14.70
N TRP A 59 3.74 19.23 -13.71
CA TRP A 59 5.07 19.75 -13.34
C TRP A 59 6.03 18.62 -12.95
N ARG A 60 5.59 17.67 -12.14
CA ARG A 60 6.35 16.46 -11.78
C ARG A 60 6.69 15.61 -12.99
N SER A 61 5.70 15.32 -13.84
CA SER A 61 5.92 14.53 -15.04
C SER A 61 6.90 15.19 -16.02
N LEU A 62 6.92 16.53 -16.11
CA LEU A 62 7.93 17.24 -16.91
C LEU A 62 9.33 17.11 -16.33
N CYS A 63 9.48 17.21 -15.00
CA CYS A 63 10.77 17.03 -14.34
C CYS A 63 11.30 15.60 -14.57
N GLU A 64 10.46 14.58 -14.37
CA GLU A 64 10.78 13.18 -14.63
C GLU A 64 11.14 12.95 -16.11
N TYR A 65 10.37 13.53 -17.04
CA TYR A 65 10.65 13.44 -18.47
C TYR A 65 12.02 14.04 -18.81
N CYS A 66 12.34 15.23 -18.27
CA CYS A 66 13.63 15.87 -18.50
C CYS A 66 14.78 15.02 -17.93
N GLN A 67 14.60 14.40 -16.76
CA GLN A 67 15.61 13.53 -16.17
C GLN A 67 15.86 12.27 -17.00
N LEU A 68 14.81 11.64 -17.51
CA LEU A 68 14.91 10.38 -18.26
C LEU A 68 15.45 10.56 -19.68
N ASN A 69 15.25 11.74 -20.29
CA ASN A 69 15.57 11.98 -21.69
C ASN A 69 16.76 12.94 -21.90
N ALA A 70 17.36 13.46 -20.82
CA ALA A 70 18.49 14.39 -20.92
C ALA A 70 19.63 13.77 -21.72
N VAL A 71 20.23 14.54 -22.63
CA VAL A 71 21.32 14.06 -23.47
C VAL A 71 22.58 13.80 -22.64
N ASP A 72 22.81 14.64 -21.64
CA ASP A 72 23.89 14.54 -20.68
C ASP A 72 23.49 15.18 -19.33
N GLU A 73 24.40 15.12 -18.36
CA GLU A 73 24.22 15.71 -17.04
C GLU A 73 23.99 17.23 -17.08
N ALA A 74 24.61 17.96 -18.01
CA ALA A 74 24.46 19.41 -18.12
C ALA A 74 23.06 19.79 -18.63
N ASP A 75 22.56 19.12 -19.68
CA ASP A 75 21.18 19.30 -20.18
C ASP A 75 20.16 18.93 -19.10
N ARG A 76 20.46 17.92 -18.26
CA ARG A 76 19.64 17.59 -17.09
C ARG A 76 19.58 18.74 -16.09
N PHE A 77 20.73 19.26 -15.66
CA PHE A 77 20.81 20.34 -14.68
C PHE A 77 20.15 21.63 -15.20
N ASP A 78 20.43 22.03 -16.43
CA ASP A 78 19.84 23.22 -17.05
C ASP A 78 18.31 23.08 -17.15
N SER A 79 17.84 21.89 -17.53
CA SER A 79 16.42 21.59 -17.63
C SER A 79 15.71 21.69 -16.28
N LEU A 80 16.27 21.07 -15.24
CA LEU A 80 15.69 21.10 -13.90
C LEU A 80 15.79 22.49 -13.27
N HIS A 81 16.89 23.22 -13.46
CA HIS A 81 17.04 24.59 -12.96
C HIS A 81 16.04 25.56 -13.61
N ALA A 82 15.60 25.29 -14.84
CA ALA A 82 14.55 26.06 -15.49
C ALA A 82 13.15 25.77 -14.94
N LEU A 83 12.90 24.54 -14.46
CA LEU A 83 11.60 24.06 -14.02
C LEU A 83 11.39 24.15 -12.50
N LEU A 84 12.45 24.04 -11.72
CA LEU A 84 12.38 23.96 -10.26
C LEU A 84 12.88 25.25 -9.62
N PRO A 85 12.25 25.72 -8.54
CA PRO A 85 12.87 26.71 -7.66
C PRO A 85 14.11 26.12 -6.96
N ASN A 86 14.75 26.92 -6.10
CA ASN A 86 15.71 26.32 -5.16
C ASN A 86 14.98 25.40 -4.17
N MET A 87 15.70 24.42 -3.61
CA MET A 87 15.11 23.41 -2.74
C MET A 87 14.54 24.02 -1.46
N VAL A 88 15.18 25.05 -0.91
CA VAL A 88 14.75 25.73 0.32
C VAL A 88 13.36 26.38 0.17
N ASP A 89 13.12 27.06 -0.94
CA ASP A 89 11.85 27.71 -1.28
C ASP A 89 10.78 26.68 -1.61
N PHE A 90 11.15 25.59 -2.29
CA PHE A 90 10.24 24.48 -2.55
C PHE A 90 9.77 23.83 -1.26
N VAL A 91 10.69 23.49 -0.36
CA VAL A 91 10.35 22.88 0.92
C VAL A 91 9.51 23.82 1.78
N ASP A 92 9.74 25.14 1.74
CA ASP A 92 8.84 26.11 2.38
C ASP A 92 7.42 26.09 1.79
N PHE A 93 7.32 25.91 0.48
CA PHE A 93 6.03 25.78 -0.19
C PHE A 93 5.32 24.49 0.21
N VAL A 94 6.03 23.35 0.29
CA VAL A 94 5.48 22.10 0.82
C VAL A 94 5.03 22.27 2.26
N TYR A 95 5.87 22.85 3.12
CA TYR A 95 5.55 23.10 4.53
C TYR A 95 4.33 24.02 4.70
N SER A 96 4.20 25.05 3.86
CA SER A 96 3.02 25.93 3.87
C SER A 96 1.76 25.16 3.43
N SER A 97 1.88 24.26 2.47
CA SER A 97 0.76 23.41 2.00
C SER A 97 0.32 22.42 3.08
N LEU A 98 1.28 21.82 3.81
CA LEU A 98 1.00 20.98 4.98
C LEU A 98 0.23 21.74 6.06
N ALA A 99 0.60 22.99 6.32
CA ALA A 99 -0.09 23.80 7.33
C ALA A 99 -1.56 24.01 6.97
N THR A 100 -1.91 24.12 5.68
CA THR A 100 -3.30 24.28 5.23
C THR A 100 -4.07 22.98 5.06
N TRP A 101 -3.40 21.82 5.17
CA TRP A 101 -4.02 20.51 4.97
C TRP A 101 -4.81 20.10 6.21
N THR A 102 -6.13 20.18 6.12
CA THR A 102 -7.04 19.98 7.27
C THR A 102 -8.17 19.01 6.98
N ALA A 103 -8.50 18.80 5.70
CA ALA A 103 -9.60 17.93 5.33
C ALA A 103 -9.23 16.45 5.53
N SER A 104 -10.17 15.68 6.07
CA SER A 104 -9.99 14.24 6.26
C SER A 104 -9.95 13.51 4.92
N ALA A 105 -9.15 12.43 4.84
CA ALA A 105 -8.99 11.61 3.63
C ALA A 105 -10.31 10.98 3.11
N ASN A 106 -11.38 11.00 3.92
CA ASN A 106 -12.70 10.48 3.55
C ASN A 106 -13.57 11.48 2.77
N SER A 107 -13.12 12.73 2.63
CA SER A 107 -13.81 13.77 1.87
C SER A 107 -13.18 13.95 0.49
N VAL A 108 -13.97 14.37 -0.52
CA VAL A 108 -13.45 14.67 -1.87
C VAL A 108 -12.33 15.72 -1.80
N GLN A 109 -12.50 16.73 -0.96
CA GLN A 109 -11.48 17.74 -0.70
C GLN A 109 -10.20 17.12 -0.12
N GLY A 110 -10.32 16.28 0.91
CA GLY A 110 -9.16 15.63 1.53
C GLY A 110 -8.43 14.66 0.60
N VAL A 111 -9.12 13.98 -0.31
CA VAL A 111 -8.47 13.16 -1.36
C VAL A 111 -7.64 14.03 -2.31
N LEU A 112 -8.14 15.21 -2.68
CA LEU A 112 -7.41 16.14 -3.54
C LEU A 112 -6.24 16.80 -2.81
N GLU A 113 -6.42 17.20 -1.55
CA GLU A 113 -5.35 17.73 -0.70
C GLU A 113 -4.26 16.68 -0.46
N GLU A 114 -4.63 15.42 -0.14
CA GLU A 114 -3.69 14.29 -0.06
C GLU A 114 -2.90 14.15 -1.36
N CYS A 115 -3.60 14.15 -2.50
CA CYS A 115 -2.95 14.03 -3.81
C CYS A 115 -1.94 15.16 -4.05
N ILE A 116 -2.32 16.41 -3.77
CA ILE A 116 -1.44 17.58 -3.90
C ILE A 116 -0.19 17.41 -3.03
N ILE A 117 -0.36 17.15 -1.73
CA ILE A 117 0.76 16.98 -0.80
C ILE A 117 1.66 15.84 -1.25
N PHE A 118 1.09 14.70 -1.64
CA PHE A 118 1.84 13.54 -2.09
C PHE A 118 2.63 13.82 -3.37
N GLN A 119 2.04 14.49 -4.37
CA GLN A 119 2.76 14.85 -5.60
C GLN A 119 3.89 15.85 -5.32
N LEU A 120 3.68 16.82 -4.42
CA LEU A 120 4.73 17.74 -3.99
C LEU A 120 5.88 17.02 -3.28
N CYS A 121 5.56 16.06 -2.42
CA CYS A 121 6.55 15.20 -1.77
C CYS A 121 7.37 14.42 -2.81
N LEU A 122 6.73 13.82 -3.81
CA LEU A 122 7.44 13.11 -4.89
C LEU A 122 8.33 14.02 -5.72
N LEU A 123 7.91 15.27 -5.95
CA LEU A 123 8.69 16.24 -6.71
C LEU A 123 10.04 16.56 -6.06
N THR A 124 10.18 16.41 -4.73
CA THR A 124 11.45 16.62 -4.02
C THR A 124 12.58 15.73 -4.56
N ARG A 125 12.26 14.55 -5.11
CA ARG A 125 13.24 13.63 -5.73
C ARG A 125 13.88 14.20 -7.01
N SER A 126 13.30 15.26 -7.58
CA SER A 126 13.88 15.95 -8.73
C SER A 126 14.93 16.99 -8.37
N PHE A 127 15.11 17.30 -7.09
CA PHE A 127 16.08 18.29 -6.63
C PHE A 127 17.47 17.69 -6.42
N ASP A 128 18.47 18.57 -6.42
CA ASP A 128 19.85 18.20 -6.10
C ASP A 128 19.99 17.84 -4.61
N GLN A 129 20.28 16.56 -4.34
CA GLN A 129 20.47 16.04 -2.99
C GLN A 129 21.80 16.49 -2.35
N THR A 130 22.66 17.22 -3.06
CA THR A 130 23.88 17.80 -2.50
C THR A 130 23.65 19.16 -1.81
N ASP A 131 22.49 19.79 -2.02
CA ASP A 131 22.09 21.01 -1.30
C ASP A 131 21.84 20.69 0.18
N ARG A 132 22.89 20.82 1.01
CA ARG A 132 22.83 20.51 2.44
C ARG A 132 21.78 21.32 3.18
N VAL A 133 21.54 22.58 2.78
CA VAL A 133 20.59 23.46 3.47
C VAL A 133 19.16 23.05 3.12
N GLY A 134 18.88 22.86 1.83
CA GLY A 134 17.61 22.33 1.34
C GLY A 134 17.28 20.95 1.92
N MET A 135 18.26 20.04 1.90
CA MET A 135 18.11 18.69 2.45
C MET A 135 17.88 18.68 3.96
N LYS A 136 18.55 19.53 4.74
CA LYS A 136 18.28 19.61 6.19
C LYS A 136 16.87 20.11 6.46
N LYS A 137 16.39 21.08 5.68
CA LYS A 137 15.01 21.56 5.79
C LYS A 137 13.99 20.52 5.37
N TRP A 138 14.33 19.72 4.36
CA TRP A 138 13.50 18.59 3.92
C TRP A 138 13.42 17.52 5.00
N GLN A 139 14.55 17.15 5.63
CA GLN A 139 14.58 16.25 6.78
C GLN A 139 13.60 16.70 7.87
N ASN A 140 13.69 17.97 8.29
CA ASN A 140 12.79 18.52 9.31
C ASN A 140 11.31 18.51 8.87
N THR A 141 11.05 18.67 7.57
CA THR A 141 9.68 18.59 7.03
C THR A 141 9.14 17.17 7.06
N LEU A 142 9.96 16.17 6.72
CA LEU A 142 9.63 14.76 6.86
C LEU A 142 9.37 14.38 8.33
N GLU A 143 10.23 14.84 9.24
CA GLU A 143 10.04 14.65 10.69
C GLU A 143 8.73 15.30 11.18
N THR A 144 8.36 16.47 10.64
CA THR A 144 7.07 17.14 10.91
C THR A 144 5.92 16.29 10.40
N ILE A 145 5.98 15.81 9.15
CA ILE A 145 4.95 14.94 8.57
C ILE A 145 4.75 13.68 9.41
N ILE A 146 5.79 13.13 10.02
CA ILE A 146 5.68 11.95 10.88
C ILE A 146 5.14 12.33 12.27
N SER A 147 5.67 13.38 12.90
CA SER A 147 5.45 13.67 14.33
C SER A 147 4.19 14.47 14.65
N THR A 148 3.63 15.23 13.71
CA THR A 148 2.52 16.16 14.01
C THR A 148 1.18 15.46 14.12
N ARG A 149 0.57 15.46 15.32
CA ARG A 149 -0.72 14.80 15.62
C ARG A 149 -1.91 15.40 14.87
N ASP A 150 -1.85 16.69 14.55
CA ASP A 150 -2.97 17.43 13.94
C ASP A 150 -3.05 17.27 12.42
N LEU A 151 -2.02 16.70 11.79
CA LEU A 151 -2.04 16.43 10.35
C LEU A 151 -3.01 15.29 10.03
N PRO A 152 -3.81 15.38 8.95
CA PRO A 152 -4.67 14.30 8.52
C PRO A 152 -3.92 12.97 8.35
N ASN A 153 -4.54 11.89 8.81
CA ASN A 153 -4.02 10.53 8.62
C ASN A 153 -4.08 10.11 7.14
N SER A 154 -2.94 10.15 6.46
CA SER A 154 -2.74 9.61 5.11
C SER A 154 -1.72 8.49 5.14
N GLU A 155 -2.15 7.30 4.72
CA GLU A 155 -1.26 6.14 4.55
C GLU A 155 -0.12 6.46 3.58
N LYS A 156 -0.41 7.06 2.42
CA LYS A 156 0.56 7.30 1.35
C LYS A 156 1.62 8.32 1.76
N VAL A 157 1.21 9.43 2.37
CA VAL A 157 2.12 10.52 2.75
C VAL A 157 2.99 10.09 3.94
N LEU A 158 2.42 9.40 4.93
CA LEU A 158 3.21 8.86 6.05
C LEU A 158 4.20 7.78 5.59
N GLU A 159 3.76 6.82 4.77
CA GLU A 159 4.64 5.76 4.25
C GLU A 159 5.78 6.36 3.42
N PHE A 160 5.47 7.31 2.53
CA PHE A 160 6.49 8.04 1.80
C PHE A 160 7.45 8.75 2.74
N ALA A 161 6.95 9.47 3.75
CA ALA A 161 7.81 10.25 4.63
C ALA A 161 8.77 9.37 5.45
N VAL A 162 8.28 8.23 5.95
CA VAL A 162 9.11 7.24 6.65
C VAL A 162 10.18 6.68 5.73
N TYR A 163 9.84 6.33 4.49
CA TYR A 163 10.76 5.70 3.55
C TYR A 163 11.81 6.70 3.08
N GLU A 164 11.37 7.91 2.72
CA GLU A 164 12.25 8.97 2.25
C GLU A 164 13.20 9.45 3.35
N LEU A 165 12.71 9.56 4.60
CA LEU A 165 13.55 9.91 5.75
C LEU A 165 14.61 8.84 5.99
N PHE A 166 14.22 7.56 5.97
CA PHE A 166 15.15 6.46 6.13
C PHE A 166 16.20 6.43 5.00
N ASP A 167 15.76 6.38 3.74
CA ASP A 167 16.65 6.18 2.59
C ASP A 167 17.66 7.32 2.41
N LEU A 168 17.24 8.56 2.64
CA LEU A 168 18.09 9.73 2.43
C LEU A 168 19.05 10.00 3.59
N PHE A 169 18.62 9.76 4.84
CA PHE A 169 19.33 10.24 6.03
C PHE A 169 19.89 9.14 6.93
N TYR A 170 19.26 7.96 6.99
CA TYR A 170 19.67 6.89 7.92
C TYR A 170 20.29 5.67 7.22
N ALA A 171 19.84 5.33 6.01
CA ALA A 171 20.27 4.16 5.27
C ALA A 171 21.76 4.23 4.88
N LYS A 172 22.22 5.42 4.47
CA LYS A 172 23.63 5.66 4.07
C LYS A 172 24.61 5.47 5.22
N GLU A 173 24.18 5.80 6.44
CA GLU A 173 24.99 5.72 7.65
C GLU A 173 24.86 4.36 8.38
N LYS A 174 23.96 3.48 7.89
CA LYS A 174 23.58 2.20 8.53
C LYS A 174 22.99 2.36 9.94
N ASN A 175 22.42 3.53 10.25
CA ASN A 175 21.82 3.84 11.55
C ASN A 175 20.35 3.39 11.62
N VAL A 176 20.11 2.11 11.33
CA VAL A 176 18.74 1.54 11.34
C VAL A 176 18.16 1.54 12.75
N GLU A 177 18.97 1.26 13.77
CA GLU A 177 18.52 1.21 15.17
C GLU A 177 18.11 2.59 15.68
N GLU A 178 18.91 3.63 15.41
CA GLU A 178 18.58 5.02 15.76
C GLU A 178 17.27 5.48 15.10
N PHE A 179 17.09 5.16 13.82
CA PHE A 179 15.86 5.48 13.09
C PHE A 179 14.63 4.77 13.71
N LEU A 180 14.77 3.49 14.03
CA LEU A 180 13.70 2.69 14.63
C LEU A 180 13.37 3.17 16.03
N GLU A 181 14.38 3.50 16.84
CA GLU A 181 14.19 4.08 18.17
C GLU A 181 13.43 5.41 18.09
N TRP A 182 13.86 6.31 17.21
CA TRP A 182 13.20 7.60 16.99
C TRP A 182 11.74 7.43 16.56
N CYS A 183 11.46 6.53 15.60
CA CYS A 183 10.09 6.28 15.16
C CYS A 183 9.23 5.60 16.24
N CYS A 184 9.76 4.63 16.99
CA CYS A 184 9.04 3.95 18.07
C CYS A 184 8.73 4.90 19.22
N TYR A 185 9.63 5.85 19.51
CA TYR A 185 9.36 6.92 20.45
C TYR A 185 8.17 7.78 20.01
N ARG A 186 8.08 8.13 18.71
CA ARG A 186 6.93 8.86 18.14
C ARG A 186 5.63 8.06 18.16
N ILE A 187 5.69 6.75 17.96
CA ILE A 187 4.53 5.88 18.12
C ILE A 187 4.00 6.00 19.55
N ASN A 188 4.89 5.93 20.54
CA ASN A 188 4.51 5.98 21.95
C ASN A 188 3.96 7.34 22.38
N SER A 189 4.49 8.43 21.85
CA SER A 189 3.99 9.77 22.16
C SER A 189 2.56 9.98 21.66
N PHE A 190 2.12 9.35 20.57
CA PHE A 190 0.71 9.44 20.15
C PHE A 190 -0.30 8.92 21.19
N PHE A 191 0.16 8.12 22.16
CA PHE A 191 -0.65 7.61 23.26
C PHE A 191 -0.58 8.46 24.54
N THR A 192 0.26 9.49 24.59
CA THR A 192 0.32 10.39 25.74
C THR A 192 -0.66 11.55 25.61
N PRO A 193 -1.24 12.05 26.71
CA PRO A 193 -2.13 13.22 26.69
C PRO A 193 -1.43 14.46 26.14
N ASP A 194 -0.23 14.72 26.65
CA ASP A 194 0.53 15.91 26.31
C ASP A 194 1.50 15.65 25.15
N LEU A 195 1.70 16.68 24.33
CA LEU A 195 2.79 16.72 23.35
C LEU A 195 4.11 16.81 24.11
N ASN A 196 5.12 16.07 23.66
CA ASN A 196 6.46 16.24 24.19
C ASN A 196 6.93 17.70 23.96
N GLU A 197 7.28 18.39 25.04
CA GLU A 197 7.63 19.82 25.01
C GLU A 197 8.88 20.15 24.19
N THR A 198 9.82 19.21 24.10
CA THR A 198 11.12 19.41 23.46
C THR A 198 11.13 19.04 21.97
N GLU A 199 10.24 18.16 21.53
CA GLU A 199 10.30 17.58 20.19
C GLU A 199 9.01 17.76 19.38
N GLU A 200 7.85 17.43 19.93
CA GLU A 200 6.59 17.48 19.18
C GLU A 200 5.93 18.86 19.22
N LEU A 201 5.91 19.48 20.41
CA LEU A 201 5.29 20.78 20.63
C LEU A 201 5.93 21.88 19.78
N PRO A 202 7.26 21.95 19.59
CA PRO A 202 7.88 22.93 18.69
C PRO A 202 7.44 22.75 17.24
N LEU A 203 7.31 21.50 16.76
CA LEU A 203 6.89 21.20 15.39
C LEU A 203 5.43 21.60 15.16
N ALA A 204 4.54 21.26 16.09
CA ALA A 204 3.13 21.64 16.04
C ALA A 204 2.95 23.16 16.08
N ARG A 205 3.67 23.85 16.98
CA ARG A 205 3.66 25.33 17.06
C ARG A 205 4.20 25.98 15.80
N ALA A 206 5.28 25.46 15.23
CA ALA A 206 5.85 26.00 13.99
C ALA A 206 4.88 25.87 12.81
N LEU A 207 4.12 24.78 12.76
CA LEU A 207 3.12 24.55 11.71
C LEU A 207 1.91 25.49 11.88
N LEU A 208 1.37 25.62 13.10
CA LEU A 208 0.26 26.54 13.37
C LEU A 208 0.63 28.02 13.21
N ALA A 209 1.87 28.39 13.56
CA ALA A 209 2.35 29.75 13.35
C ALA A 209 2.29 30.17 11.87
N LYS A 210 2.40 29.24 10.92
CA LYS A 210 2.24 29.53 9.48
C LYS A 210 0.80 29.92 9.11
N LEU A 211 -0.19 29.47 9.88
CA LEU A 211 -1.58 29.86 9.72
C LEU A 211 -1.94 31.15 10.48
N GLY A 212 -1.00 31.73 11.22
CA GLY A 212 -1.28 32.84 12.14
C GLY A 212 -2.15 32.42 13.33
N VAL A 213 -2.18 31.13 13.65
CA VAL A 213 -2.95 30.55 14.76
C VAL A 213 -2.00 30.29 15.93
N GLU A 214 -2.33 30.80 17.11
CA GLU A 214 -1.64 30.39 18.33
C GLU A 214 -2.11 28.99 18.73
N TYR A 215 -1.16 28.08 19.03
CA TYR A 215 -1.49 26.77 19.59
C TYR A 215 -2.12 26.99 20.96
N ALA A 216 -3.45 26.94 21.05
CA ALA A 216 -4.16 27.02 22.31
C ALA A 216 -3.83 25.75 23.10
N MET A 217 -2.93 25.87 24.07
CA MET A 217 -2.78 24.87 25.12
C MET A 217 -4.15 24.76 25.79
N SER A 218 -4.88 23.70 25.52
CA SER A 218 -5.93 23.24 26.43
C SER A 218 -5.25 22.69 27.69
N CYS A 219 -4.53 23.55 28.41
CA CYS A 219 -4.34 23.38 29.84
C CYS A 219 -5.65 23.82 30.50
N GLY A 220 -6.71 23.05 30.26
CA GLY A 220 -7.70 22.86 31.30
C GLY A 220 -6.96 22.12 32.40
N SER A 221 -6.72 22.79 33.52
CA SER A 221 -6.30 22.19 34.76
C SER A 221 -7.35 21.16 35.19
N VAL A 222 -7.33 19.99 34.59
CA VAL A 222 -7.96 18.81 35.13
C VAL A 222 -6.88 18.15 35.96
N ILE A 223 -6.71 18.70 37.17
CA ILE A 223 -6.29 17.89 38.31
C ILE A 223 -7.47 16.97 38.60
N GLU A 224 -7.73 16.03 37.72
CA GLU A 224 -8.36 14.78 38.10
C GLU A 224 -7.24 13.76 37.94
N ASN A 225 -6.92 13.09 39.03
CA ASN A 225 -6.15 11.84 39.02
C ASN A 225 -6.99 10.77 38.30
N ASP A 226 -7.35 11.01 37.04
CA ASP A 226 -8.07 10.06 36.23
C ASP A 226 -7.02 9.22 35.53
N SER A 227 -6.78 8.05 36.11
CA SER A 227 -5.83 7.03 35.64
C SER A 227 -6.19 6.44 34.27
N SER A 228 -7.07 7.06 33.49
CA SER A 228 -7.56 6.58 32.20
C SER A 228 -7.66 7.71 31.19
N TYR A 229 -6.52 8.27 30.78
CA TYR A 229 -6.46 8.97 29.52
C TYR A 229 -6.67 7.96 28.37
N GLU A 230 -7.74 8.11 27.60
CA GLU A 230 -7.92 7.40 26.34
C GLU A 230 -7.42 8.27 25.17
N PRO A 231 -6.42 7.80 24.40
CA PRO A 231 -5.97 8.52 23.21
C PRO A 231 -7.10 8.66 22.20
N LYS A 232 -7.20 9.83 21.54
CA LYS A 232 -8.17 10.04 20.45
C LYS A 232 -7.95 8.98 19.36
N SER A 233 -9.04 8.41 18.82
CA SER A 233 -9.01 7.44 17.71
C SER A 233 -8.11 7.86 16.54
N HIS A 234 -8.07 9.17 16.24
CA HIS A 234 -7.15 9.76 15.27
C HIS A 234 -5.67 9.48 15.57
N ASN A 235 -5.22 9.67 16.81
CA ASN A 235 -3.83 9.45 17.21
C ASN A 235 -3.48 7.96 17.20
N ILE A 236 -4.43 7.10 17.59
CA ILE A 236 -4.26 5.65 17.53
C ILE A 236 -4.09 5.20 16.08
N GLN A 237 -4.94 5.68 15.18
CA GLN A 237 -4.84 5.38 13.76
C GLN A 237 -3.50 5.87 13.19
N ARG A 238 -3.04 7.05 13.59
CA ARG A 238 -1.74 7.59 13.17
C ARG A 238 -0.57 6.69 13.60
N ALA A 239 -0.58 6.26 14.86
CA ALA A 239 0.41 5.33 15.40
C ALA A 239 0.40 3.99 14.65
N LEU A 240 -0.78 3.45 14.34
CA LEU A 240 -0.94 2.23 13.55
C LEU A 240 -0.40 2.40 12.12
N LEU A 241 -0.67 3.52 11.45
CA LEU A 241 -0.13 3.82 10.11
C LEU A 241 1.39 3.96 10.12
N LEU A 242 1.96 4.59 11.15
CA LEU A 242 3.41 4.71 11.30
C LEU A 242 4.06 3.34 11.54
N LEU A 243 3.51 2.54 12.46
CA LEU A 243 3.98 1.19 12.73
C LEU A 243 3.90 0.29 11.49
N ARG A 244 2.79 0.37 10.75
CA ARG A 244 2.59 -0.30 9.47
C ARG A 244 3.68 0.06 8.45
N ALA A 245 3.98 1.35 8.28
CA ALA A 245 5.00 1.81 7.34
C ALA A 245 6.39 1.23 7.70
N LEU A 246 6.78 1.29 8.98
CA LEU A 246 8.06 0.75 9.47
C LEU A 246 8.19 -0.75 9.24
N MET A 247 7.11 -1.51 9.49
CA MET A 247 7.12 -2.96 9.38
C MET A 247 7.03 -3.46 7.93
N ARG A 248 6.44 -2.68 7.01
CA ARG A 248 6.40 -3.00 5.57
C ARG A 248 7.71 -2.75 4.86
N ASN A 249 8.49 -1.77 5.29
CA ASN A 249 9.75 -1.44 4.63
C ASN A 249 10.77 -2.57 4.85
N SER A 250 11.17 -3.24 3.77
CA SER A 250 12.09 -4.39 3.84
C SER A 250 13.44 -4.08 4.50
N SER A 251 13.88 -2.83 4.46
CA SER A 251 15.13 -2.38 5.05
C SER A 251 15.05 -2.23 6.58
N THR A 252 13.85 -2.01 7.11
CA THR A 252 13.57 -1.82 8.55
C THR A 252 12.72 -2.94 9.16
N ALA A 253 12.20 -3.87 8.36
CA ALA A 253 11.31 -4.98 8.75
C ALA A 253 11.98 -6.05 9.66
N LYS A 254 13.19 -5.81 10.16
CA LYS A 254 13.76 -6.63 11.23
C LYS A 254 13.12 -6.19 12.53
N VAL A 255 12.40 -7.11 13.18
CA VAL A 255 11.78 -6.88 14.48
C VAL A 255 12.87 -6.71 15.53
N THR A 256 13.31 -5.47 15.74
CA THR A 256 14.18 -5.07 16.85
C THR A 256 13.40 -5.05 18.16
N THR A 257 14.10 -4.99 19.29
CA THR A 257 13.45 -4.86 20.60
C THR A 257 12.52 -3.64 20.66
N PHE A 258 12.92 -2.49 20.09
CA PHE A 258 12.08 -1.30 20.04
C PHE A 258 10.80 -1.51 19.22
N LEU A 259 10.95 -2.03 18.00
CA LEU A 259 9.81 -2.27 17.11
C LEU A 259 8.85 -3.32 17.70
N ARG A 260 9.41 -4.34 18.37
CA ARG A 260 8.64 -5.36 19.08
C ARG A 260 7.83 -4.77 20.22
N THR A 261 8.47 -3.98 21.08
CA THR A 261 7.80 -3.33 22.22
C THR A 261 6.70 -2.39 21.75
N ALA A 262 6.97 -1.56 20.73
CA ALA A 262 5.95 -0.69 20.15
C ALA A 262 4.78 -1.50 19.56
N PHE A 263 5.07 -2.59 18.86
CA PHE A 263 4.03 -3.49 18.34
C PHE A 263 3.18 -4.10 19.45
N ASP A 264 3.80 -4.70 20.47
CA ASP A 264 3.06 -5.34 21.57
C ASP A 264 2.23 -4.32 22.35
N GLN A 265 2.78 -3.13 22.61
CA GLN A 265 2.05 -2.05 23.28
C GLN A 265 0.78 -1.67 22.51
N VAL A 266 0.86 -1.48 21.19
CA VAL A 266 -0.31 -1.13 20.38
C VAL A 266 -1.30 -2.28 20.30
N VAL A 267 -0.82 -3.50 20.04
CA VAL A 267 -1.70 -4.65 19.86
C VAL A 267 -2.40 -5.03 21.16
N ASP A 268 -1.68 -5.13 22.28
CA ASP A 268 -2.26 -5.53 23.57
C ASP A 268 -3.23 -4.48 24.10
N THR A 269 -2.95 -3.19 23.88
CA THR A 269 -3.84 -2.11 24.33
C THR A 269 -5.14 -2.07 23.55
N TYR A 270 -5.09 -2.29 22.23
CA TYR A 270 -6.23 -2.01 21.35
C TYR A 270 -6.94 -3.23 20.74
N CYS A 271 -6.42 -4.44 20.94
CA CYS A 271 -7.07 -5.65 20.42
C CYS A 271 -8.44 -5.94 21.06
N THR A 272 -8.70 -5.40 22.25
CA THR A 272 -9.96 -5.55 22.99
C THR A 272 -10.88 -4.34 22.86
N THR A 273 -10.43 -3.27 22.20
CA THR A 273 -11.20 -2.02 22.07
C THR A 273 -12.31 -2.15 21.04
N LEU A 274 -13.49 -1.62 21.37
CA LEU A 274 -14.67 -1.63 20.50
C LEU A 274 -14.74 -0.42 19.54
N ASP A 275 -13.61 0.02 18.98
CA ASP A 275 -13.58 1.12 18.00
C ASP A 275 -13.42 0.57 16.56
N PRO A 276 -14.48 0.56 15.75
CA PRO A 276 -14.41 0.09 14.36
C PRO A 276 -13.43 0.87 13.48
N MET A 277 -13.12 2.13 13.83
CA MET A 277 -12.23 2.99 13.03
C MET A 277 -10.79 2.49 13.04
N ILE A 278 -10.35 1.82 14.10
CA ILE A 278 -8.96 1.34 14.24
C ILE A 278 -8.80 -0.14 13.83
N TRP A 279 -9.87 -0.93 13.80
CA TRP A 279 -9.79 -2.38 13.56
C TRP A 279 -9.15 -2.76 12.23
N THR A 280 -9.40 -1.98 11.17
CA THR A 280 -8.80 -2.21 9.84
C THR A 280 -7.27 -2.07 9.92
N SER A 281 -6.80 -0.93 10.47
CA SER A 281 -5.38 -0.64 10.61
C SER A 281 -4.69 -1.60 11.58
N LEU A 282 -5.35 -1.96 12.68
CA LEU A 282 -4.85 -2.93 13.65
C LEU A 282 -4.70 -4.32 13.05
N SER A 283 -5.71 -4.79 12.32
CA SER A 283 -5.67 -6.08 11.63
C SER A 283 -4.54 -6.12 10.60
N GLU A 284 -4.28 -5.02 9.90
CA GLU A 284 -3.19 -4.94 8.93
C GLU A 284 -1.81 -4.97 9.61
N VAL A 285 -1.61 -4.23 10.71
CA VAL A 285 -0.38 -4.25 11.50
C VAL A 285 -0.08 -5.66 12.04
N ILE A 286 -1.09 -6.32 12.62
CA ILE A 286 -0.96 -7.71 13.08
C ILE A 286 -0.61 -8.62 11.90
N GLY A 287 -1.29 -8.44 10.77
CA GLY A 287 -1.03 -9.16 9.53
C GLY A 287 0.41 -9.06 9.05
N ILE A 288 0.96 -7.85 9.02
CA ILE A 288 2.38 -7.63 8.68
C ILE A 288 3.27 -8.31 9.73
N GLY A 289 3.00 -8.12 11.01
CA GLY A 289 3.76 -8.72 12.12
C GLY A 289 3.91 -10.24 12.00
N ILE A 290 2.81 -10.97 11.76
CA ILE A 290 2.87 -12.43 11.61
C ILE A 290 3.61 -12.89 10.35
N THR A 291 3.73 -12.03 9.33
CA THR A 291 4.45 -12.35 8.10
C THR A 291 5.96 -12.18 8.25
N ILE A 292 6.39 -11.13 8.96
CA ILE A 292 7.82 -10.78 9.09
C ILE A 292 8.51 -11.52 10.23
N ASP A 293 7.80 -11.89 11.31
CA ASP A 293 8.41 -12.52 12.48
C ASP A 293 7.66 -13.77 12.98
N GLY A 294 8.44 -14.79 13.36
CA GLY A 294 7.89 -16.08 13.76
C GLY A 294 7.38 -16.16 15.19
N GLN A 295 7.92 -15.34 16.08
CA GLN A 295 7.40 -15.22 17.43
C GLN A 295 6.07 -14.49 17.41
N ILE A 296 5.97 -13.38 16.66
CA ILE A 296 4.71 -12.67 16.47
C ILE A 296 3.65 -13.61 15.87
N ALA A 297 4.01 -14.40 14.86
CA ALA A 297 3.10 -15.38 14.28
C ALA A 297 2.58 -16.39 15.31
N ARG A 298 3.44 -16.91 16.19
CA ARG A 298 3.03 -17.84 17.27
C ARG A 298 2.07 -17.20 18.24
N GLU A 299 2.30 -15.95 18.60
CA GLU A 299 1.56 -15.28 19.64
C GLU A 299 0.26 -14.64 19.15
N ARG A 300 0.21 -14.15 17.91
CA ARG A 300 -0.87 -13.23 17.46
C ARG A 300 -1.72 -13.74 16.30
N ILE A 301 -1.35 -14.83 15.62
CA ILE A 301 -2.15 -15.34 14.48
C ILE A 301 -3.60 -15.69 14.88
N HIS A 302 -3.81 -16.08 16.13
CA HIS A 302 -5.13 -16.40 16.67
C HIS A 302 -6.08 -15.19 16.65
N VAL A 303 -5.56 -13.96 16.70
CA VAL A 303 -6.39 -12.73 16.63
C VAL A 303 -7.03 -12.60 15.24
N LEU A 304 -6.25 -12.86 14.19
CA LEU A 304 -6.75 -12.84 12.81
C LEU A 304 -7.69 -14.01 12.52
N ARG A 305 -7.41 -15.19 13.11
CA ARG A 305 -8.34 -16.33 13.08
C ARG A 305 -9.70 -15.94 13.67
N SER A 306 -9.72 -15.38 14.88
CA SER A 306 -10.95 -14.94 15.53
C SER A 306 -11.69 -13.90 14.68
N ALA A 307 -10.99 -12.97 14.05
CA ALA A 307 -11.62 -11.99 13.17
C ALA A 307 -12.36 -12.63 11.97
N ILE A 308 -11.85 -13.74 11.43
CA ILE A 308 -12.48 -14.48 10.33
C ILE A 308 -13.69 -15.27 10.84
N GLU A 309 -13.50 -16.00 11.94
CA GLU A 309 -14.47 -16.99 12.47
C GLU A 309 -15.65 -16.33 13.19
N VAL A 310 -15.48 -15.15 13.78
CA VAL A 310 -16.57 -14.44 14.50
C VAL A 310 -17.60 -13.88 13.51
N GLU A 311 -18.86 -14.21 13.75
CA GLU A 311 -20.00 -13.61 13.03
C GLU A 311 -20.13 -12.13 13.40
N GLY A 312 -20.34 -11.26 12.40
CA GLY A 312 -20.48 -9.82 12.60
C GLY A 312 -19.20 -9.00 12.57
N ALA A 313 -18.00 -9.62 12.48
CA ALA A 313 -16.77 -8.86 12.24
C ALA A 313 -16.83 -8.15 10.87
N PRO A 314 -16.34 -6.90 10.75
CA PRO A 314 -16.44 -6.15 9.51
C PRO A 314 -15.78 -6.87 8.33
N ILE A 315 -16.44 -6.83 7.18
CA ILE A 315 -16.02 -7.50 5.94
C ILE A 315 -14.56 -7.20 5.59
N ARG A 316 -14.17 -5.92 5.66
CA ARG A 316 -12.81 -5.47 5.37
C ARG A 316 -11.77 -6.07 6.31
N VAL A 317 -12.11 -6.24 7.60
CA VAL A 317 -11.22 -6.88 8.59
C VAL A 317 -11.06 -8.37 8.26
N LYS A 318 -12.15 -9.05 7.88
CA LYS A 318 -12.09 -10.46 7.43
C LYS A 318 -11.23 -10.63 6.19
N ALA A 319 -11.41 -9.75 5.20
CA ALA A 319 -10.61 -9.75 3.97
C ALA A 319 -9.11 -9.54 4.26
N LEU A 320 -8.76 -8.57 5.11
CA LEU A 320 -7.38 -8.33 5.55
C LEU A 320 -6.79 -9.52 6.32
N ALA A 321 -7.55 -10.12 7.22
CA ALA A 321 -7.11 -11.30 7.96
C ALA A 321 -6.81 -12.48 7.01
N LEU A 322 -7.68 -12.75 6.03
CA LEU A 322 -7.47 -13.80 5.03
C LEU A 322 -6.19 -13.55 4.23
N THR A 323 -6.03 -12.36 3.65
CA THR A 323 -4.84 -12.02 2.87
C THR A 323 -3.55 -12.11 3.70
N SER A 324 -3.60 -11.72 4.98
CA SER A 324 -2.47 -11.80 5.91
C SER A 324 -2.07 -13.23 6.25
N ILE A 325 -3.05 -14.12 6.49
CA ILE A 325 -2.78 -15.55 6.72
C ILE A 325 -2.22 -16.20 5.46
N ALA A 326 -2.73 -15.83 4.28
CA ALA A 326 -2.19 -16.29 3.01
C ALA A 326 -0.74 -15.83 2.79
N ALA A 327 -0.43 -14.57 3.08
CA ALA A 327 0.93 -14.04 3.04
C ALA A 327 1.85 -14.79 4.01
N CYS A 328 1.37 -15.08 5.23
CA CYS A 328 2.09 -15.89 6.21
C CYS A 328 2.37 -17.30 5.68
N ALA A 329 1.38 -17.96 5.07
CA ALA A 329 1.54 -19.26 4.42
C ALA A 329 2.54 -19.24 3.26
N ILE A 330 2.56 -18.16 2.49
CA ILE A 330 3.50 -17.97 1.38
C ILE A 330 4.92 -17.77 1.90
N LEU A 331 5.13 -16.98 2.96
CA LEU A 331 6.47 -16.63 3.45
C LEU A 331 7.05 -17.68 4.41
N ARG A 332 6.24 -18.16 5.37
CA ARG A 332 6.66 -19.09 6.44
C ARG A 332 6.42 -20.57 6.13
N SER A 333 5.85 -20.87 4.97
CA SER A 333 5.31 -22.16 4.54
C SER A 333 3.89 -22.45 5.03
N TYR A 334 3.12 -23.06 4.14
CA TYR A 334 1.72 -23.42 4.37
C TYR A 334 1.55 -24.35 5.58
N THR A 335 2.43 -25.35 5.71
CA THR A 335 2.39 -26.32 6.81
C THR A 335 2.63 -25.67 8.17
N THR A 336 3.63 -24.78 8.26
CA THR A 336 3.89 -24.04 9.50
C THR A 336 2.71 -23.14 9.85
N THR A 337 2.16 -22.40 8.88
CA THR A 337 1.00 -21.54 9.14
C THR A 337 -0.21 -22.35 9.62
N ALA A 338 -0.47 -23.53 9.05
CA ALA A 338 -1.56 -24.39 9.51
C ALA A 338 -1.37 -24.88 10.96
N GLN A 339 -0.14 -25.19 11.37
CA GLN A 339 0.17 -25.54 12.76
C GLN A 339 -0.05 -24.37 13.71
N LEU A 340 0.33 -23.16 13.30
CA LEU A 340 0.16 -21.94 14.08
C LEU A 340 -1.31 -21.49 14.16
N TYR A 341 -2.08 -21.73 13.10
CA TYR A 341 -3.50 -21.38 13.04
C TYR A 341 -4.35 -22.33 13.90
N TYR A 342 -4.00 -23.62 13.94
CA TYR A 342 -4.65 -24.65 14.76
C TYR A 342 -3.69 -25.29 15.77
N PRO A 343 -3.18 -24.54 16.77
CA PRO A 343 -2.27 -25.08 17.77
C PRO A 343 -2.93 -26.14 18.66
N GLU A 344 -4.23 -26.01 18.90
CA GLU A 344 -5.03 -26.86 19.78
C GLU A 344 -5.36 -28.24 19.21
N ILE A 345 -5.27 -28.41 17.89
CA ILE A 345 -5.59 -29.66 17.21
C ILE A 345 -4.40 -30.61 17.30
N VAL A 346 -4.61 -31.84 17.81
CA VAL A 346 -3.52 -32.84 17.99
C VAL A 346 -3.22 -33.60 16.70
N ASP A 347 -4.07 -33.48 15.67
CA ASP A 347 -3.94 -34.18 14.39
C ASP A 347 -2.65 -33.88 13.62
N ASN A 348 -2.37 -34.74 12.65
CA ASN A 348 -1.22 -34.58 11.76
C ASN A 348 -1.29 -33.27 10.94
N CYS A 349 -0.14 -32.86 10.41
CA CYS A 349 0.00 -31.59 9.69
C CYS A 349 -0.81 -31.53 8.38
N ILE A 350 -1.20 -32.68 7.82
CA ILE A 350 -1.99 -32.75 6.59
C ILE A 350 -3.43 -32.32 6.88
N VAL A 351 -4.02 -32.83 7.97
CA VAL A 351 -5.38 -32.47 8.41
C VAL A 351 -5.46 -30.97 8.69
N LYS A 352 -4.52 -30.42 9.48
CA LYS A 352 -4.46 -28.97 9.75
C LYS A 352 -4.35 -28.16 8.45
N GLY A 353 -3.56 -28.66 7.49
CA GLY A 353 -3.42 -28.04 6.18
C GLY A 353 -4.73 -28.04 5.38
N GLN A 354 -5.52 -29.12 5.43
CA GLN A 354 -6.83 -29.17 4.78
C GLN A 354 -7.82 -28.23 5.45
N MET A 355 -7.85 -28.17 6.78
CA MET A 355 -8.70 -27.25 7.54
C MET A 355 -8.38 -25.79 7.21
N LEU A 356 -7.08 -25.44 7.15
CA LEU A 356 -6.67 -24.09 6.74
C LEU A 356 -7.13 -23.76 5.31
N LEU A 357 -7.13 -24.74 4.40
CA LEU A 357 -7.59 -24.53 3.03
C LEU A 357 -9.09 -24.23 2.99
N GLN A 358 -9.87 -24.97 3.78
CA GLN A 358 -11.32 -24.81 3.90
C GLN A 358 -11.71 -23.42 4.39
N VAL A 359 -10.88 -22.78 5.24
CA VAL A 359 -11.09 -21.38 5.66
C VAL A 359 -11.15 -20.47 4.44
N PHE A 360 -10.21 -20.59 3.49
CA PHE A 360 -10.24 -19.79 2.26
C PHE A 360 -11.36 -20.21 1.32
N GLU A 361 -11.57 -21.52 1.14
CA GLU A 361 -12.61 -22.05 0.24
C GLU A 361 -14.02 -21.58 0.65
N GLY A 362 -14.28 -21.44 1.95
CA GLY A 362 -15.55 -20.97 2.50
C GLY A 362 -15.95 -19.56 2.05
N PHE A 363 -15.01 -18.74 1.58
CA PHE A 363 -15.28 -17.36 1.14
C PHE A 363 -15.23 -17.16 -0.38
N ILE A 364 -14.90 -18.19 -1.18
CA ILE A 364 -14.81 -18.07 -2.65
C ILE A 364 -16.11 -17.52 -3.25
N PHE A 365 -17.26 -18.04 -2.80
CA PHE A 365 -18.59 -17.70 -3.30
C PHE A 365 -19.31 -16.65 -2.43
N SER A 366 -18.57 -15.85 -1.67
CA SER A 366 -19.17 -14.75 -0.90
C SER A 366 -19.89 -13.77 -1.84
N GLU A 367 -21.08 -13.33 -1.42
CA GLU A 367 -21.83 -12.27 -2.11
C GLU A 367 -21.09 -10.93 -2.02
N ASP A 368 -20.27 -10.75 -0.99
CA ASP A 368 -19.39 -9.59 -0.86
C ASP A 368 -18.18 -9.69 -1.79
N ALA A 369 -17.99 -8.65 -2.61
CA ALA A 369 -16.96 -8.63 -3.64
C ALA A 369 -15.54 -8.54 -3.05
N GLU A 370 -15.35 -7.83 -1.94
CA GLU A 370 -14.05 -7.66 -1.29
C GLU A 370 -13.61 -8.98 -0.65
N LEU A 371 -14.53 -9.65 0.05
CA LEU A 371 -14.26 -10.92 0.72
C LEU A 371 -14.04 -12.06 -0.28
N SER A 372 -14.88 -12.15 -1.32
CA SER A 372 -14.69 -13.10 -2.42
C SER A 372 -13.35 -12.88 -3.12
N PHE A 373 -12.98 -11.63 -3.38
CA PHE A 373 -11.68 -11.30 -3.99
C PHE A 373 -10.52 -11.71 -3.09
N ALA A 374 -10.56 -11.38 -1.80
CA ALA A 374 -9.51 -11.73 -0.84
C ALA A 374 -9.29 -13.25 -0.76
N ALA A 375 -10.36 -14.05 -0.77
CA ALA A 375 -10.28 -15.51 -0.77
C ALA A 375 -9.66 -16.06 -2.06
N VAL A 376 -10.19 -15.63 -3.21
CA VAL A 376 -9.74 -16.04 -4.54
C VAL A 376 -8.28 -15.67 -4.78
N GLU A 377 -7.89 -14.46 -4.41
CA GLU A 377 -6.51 -13.97 -4.55
C GLU A 377 -5.56 -14.75 -3.65
N SER A 378 -5.95 -14.97 -2.39
CA SER A 378 -5.18 -15.74 -1.41
C SER A 378 -4.89 -17.16 -1.90
N ILE A 379 -5.91 -17.88 -2.35
CA ILE A 379 -5.76 -19.23 -2.90
C ILE A 379 -4.89 -19.21 -4.15
N GLY A 380 -5.14 -18.28 -5.08
CA GLY A 380 -4.36 -18.16 -6.31
C GLY A 380 -2.87 -17.93 -6.03
N LYS A 381 -2.53 -17.04 -5.09
CA LYS A 381 -1.16 -16.78 -4.66
C LYS A 381 -0.52 -17.99 -3.99
N ILE A 382 -1.23 -18.69 -3.09
CA ILE A 382 -0.73 -19.92 -2.44
C ILE A 382 -0.41 -21.00 -3.49
N LEU A 383 -1.33 -21.23 -4.44
CA LEU A 383 -1.16 -22.20 -5.53
C LEU A 383 0.03 -21.84 -6.44
N TYR A 384 0.21 -20.55 -6.73
CA TYR A 384 1.27 -20.06 -7.60
C TYR A 384 2.66 -20.17 -6.94
N TYR A 385 2.84 -19.65 -5.72
CA TYR A 385 4.16 -19.54 -5.09
C TYR A 385 4.69 -20.84 -4.50
N ARG A 386 3.81 -21.76 -4.08
CA ARG A 386 4.23 -22.98 -3.36
C ARG A 386 4.07 -24.27 -4.18
N CYS A 387 3.60 -24.19 -5.44
CA CYS A 387 3.35 -25.35 -6.31
C CYS A 387 2.56 -26.48 -5.61
N LEU A 388 1.78 -26.15 -4.59
CA LEU A 388 0.99 -27.11 -3.83
C LEU A 388 -0.19 -27.55 -4.69
N ARG A 389 -0.41 -28.86 -4.78
CA ARG A 389 -1.53 -29.43 -5.52
C ARG A 389 -2.73 -29.48 -4.58
N PHE A 390 -3.57 -28.47 -4.63
CA PHE A 390 -4.89 -28.46 -3.98
C PHE A 390 -5.98 -28.52 -5.04
N PRO A 391 -6.42 -29.73 -5.46
CA PRO A 391 -7.44 -29.88 -6.49
C PRO A 391 -8.77 -29.23 -6.13
N SER A 392 -9.18 -29.30 -4.86
CA SER A 392 -10.40 -28.67 -4.34
C SER A 392 -10.37 -27.15 -4.52
N ALA A 393 -9.26 -26.52 -4.16
CA ALA A 393 -9.13 -25.07 -4.25
C ALA A 393 -9.08 -24.60 -5.70
N LEU A 394 -8.33 -25.32 -6.56
CA LEU A 394 -8.32 -25.04 -8.01
C LEU A 394 -9.71 -25.21 -8.63
N ALA A 395 -10.46 -26.22 -8.21
CA ALA A 395 -11.85 -26.44 -8.61
C ALA A 395 -12.74 -25.27 -8.17
N GLY A 396 -12.64 -24.83 -6.91
CA GLY A 396 -13.36 -23.67 -6.41
C GLY A 396 -13.09 -22.41 -7.23
N LEU A 397 -11.82 -22.13 -7.55
CA LEU A 397 -11.45 -20.98 -8.40
C LEU A 397 -12.03 -21.06 -9.81
N LEU A 398 -12.09 -22.25 -10.42
CA LEU A 398 -12.68 -22.44 -11.76
C LEU A 398 -14.18 -22.29 -11.75
N LEU A 399 -14.84 -22.93 -10.78
CA LEU A 399 -16.28 -22.80 -10.60
C LEU A 399 -16.65 -21.33 -10.42
N ARG A 400 -15.89 -20.59 -9.62
CA ARG A 400 -16.10 -19.14 -9.46
C ARG A 400 -15.82 -18.35 -10.73
N TYR A 401 -14.85 -18.74 -11.55
CA TYR A 401 -14.54 -18.05 -12.81
C TYR A 401 -15.64 -18.21 -13.87
N PHE A 402 -16.32 -19.36 -13.91
CA PHE A 402 -17.42 -19.64 -14.83
C PHE A 402 -18.81 -19.41 -14.24
N ASP A 403 -18.88 -18.93 -13.00
CA ASP A 403 -20.11 -18.51 -12.35
C ASP A 403 -20.55 -17.15 -12.90
N SER A 404 -21.75 -17.10 -13.46
CA SER A 404 -22.36 -15.86 -13.98
C SER A 404 -22.58 -14.79 -12.91
N SER A 405 -22.58 -15.16 -11.61
CA SER A 405 -22.67 -14.23 -10.49
C SER A 405 -21.31 -13.72 -9.99
N CYS A 406 -20.21 -14.10 -10.63
CA CYS A 406 -18.87 -13.66 -10.24
C CYS A 406 -18.69 -12.14 -10.41
N GLN A 407 -18.29 -11.45 -9.35
CA GLN A 407 -18.11 -10.01 -9.39
C GLN A 407 -16.86 -9.62 -10.21
N PRO A 408 -16.76 -8.37 -10.70
CA PRO A 408 -15.68 -7.94 -11.60
C PRO A 408 -14.25 -8.12 -11.05
N TYR A 409 -14.03 -7.85 -9.76
CA TYR A 409 -12.68 -7.94 -9.16
C TYR A 409 -12.16 -9.39 -9.08
N PRO A 410 -12.88 -10.36 -8.45
CA PRO A 410 -12.50 -11.77 -8.51
C PRO A 410 -12.32 -12.29 -9.94
N TYR A 411 -13.24 -11.94 -10.85
CA TYR A 411 -13.18 -12.39 -12.24
C TYR A 411 -11.90 -11.92 -12.95
N THR A 412 -11.54 -10.63 -12.79
CA THR A 412 -10.35 -10.06 -13.42
C THR A 412 -9.07 -10.76 -12.95
N PHE A 413 -8.96 -11.02 -11.65
CA PHE A 413 -7.84 -11.78 -11.11
C PHE A 413 -7.82 -13.22 -11.62
N LEU A 414 -8.95 -13.92 -11.62
CA LEU A 414 -9.04 -15.31 -12.10
C LEU A 414 -8.64 -15.43 -13.56
N ASN A 415 -9.10 -14.50 -14.41
CA ASN A 415 -8.72 -14.43 -15.81
C ASN A 415 -7.18 -14.30 -15.95
N TYR A 416 -6.58 -13.39 -15.18
CA TYR A 416 -5.13 -13.22 -15.15
C TYR A 416 -4.43 -14.49 -14.63
N PHE A 417 -4.84 -15.03 -13.48
CA PHE A 417 -4.28 -16.22 -12.86
C PHE A 417 -4.29 -17.42 -13.82
N PHE A 418 -5.43 -17.71 -14.45
CA PHE A 418 -5.56 -18.83 -15.37
C PHE A 418 -4.82 -18.64 -16.70
N SER A 419 -4.45 -17.41 -17.06
CA SER A 419 -3.59 -17.17 -18.22
C SER A 419 -2.13 -17.56 -17.99
N PHE A 420 -1.62 -17.45 -16.74
CA PHE A 420 -0.21 -17.72 -16.40
C PHE A 420 0.03 -19.01 -15.58
N TYR A 421 -0.98 -19.57 -14.91
CA TYR A 421 -0.79 -20.75 -14.04
C TYR A 421 -0.20 -21.94 -14.82
N PRO A 422 0.90 -22.58 -14.41
CA PRO A 422 1.62 -23.55 -15.25
C PRO A 422 0.73 -24.71 -15.72
N ALA A 423 0.69 -24.96 -17.03
CA ALA A 423 -0.18 -25.97 -17.63
C ALA A 423 0.15 -27.42 -17.18
N SER A 424 1.37 -27.66 -16.70
CA SER A 424 1.82 -28.92 -16.09
C SER A 424 1.22 -29.19 -14.70
N SER A 425 0.85 -28.16 -13.95
CA SER A 425 0.21 -28.27 -12.63
C SER A 425 -1.31 -28.47 -12.72
N ARG A 426 -1.85 -28.38 -13.94
CA ARG A 426 -3.30 -28.46 -14.23
C ARG A 426 -3.81 -29.90 -14.40
N HIS A 427 -3.01 -30.94 -14.12
CA HIS A 427 -3.48 -32.32 -14.01
C HIS A 427 -4.56 -32.51 -12.94
N ALA A 428 -4.61 -31.63 -11.93
CA ALA A 428 -5.69 -31.57 -10.93
C ALA A 428 -7.08 -31.30 -11.56
N LEU A 429 -7.15 -30.73 -12.77
CA LEU A 429 -8.40 -30.54 -13.51
C LEU A 429 -9.02 -31.85 -14.00
N LYS A 430 -8.24 -32.93 -14.09
CA LYS A 430 -8.75 -34.24 -14.47
C LYS A 430 -9.70 -34.81 -13.39
N VAL A 431 -9.44 -34.47 -12.13
CA VAL A 431 -10.26 -34.86 -10.97
C VAL A 431 -11.63 -34.17 -10.98
N LEU A 432 -11.76 -32.97 -11.55
CA LEU A 432 -13.05 -32.31 -11.75
C LEU A 432 -13.96 -33.04 -12.75
N ASN A 433 -13.36 -33.68 -13.75
CA ASN A 433 -14.09 -34.47 -14.73
C ASN A 433 -14.56 -35.83 -14.16
N GLU A 434 -13.91 -36.31 -13.09
CA GLU A 434 -14.21 -37.56 -12.40
C GLU A 434 -15.15 -37.35 -11.19
N ALA A 435 -15.15 -36.16 -10.56
CA ALA A 435 -16.04 -35.79 -9.46
C ALA A 435 -17.45 -35.36 -9.92
N GLN A 436 -17.71 -35.39 -11.24
CA GLN A 436 -18.97 -34.93 -11.83
C GLN A 436 -20.07 -36.00 -11.83
N ASP A 437 -19.75 -37.25 -11.47
CA ASP A 437 -20.73 -38.34 -11.46
C ASP A 437 -21.72 -38.29 -10.26
N ASP A 438 -21.51 -37.41 -9.26
CA ASP A 438 -22.35 -37.37 -8.04
C ASP A 438 -22.87 -35.98 -7.60
N GLY A 439 -22.67 -34.90 -8.38
CA GLY A 439 -23.02 -33.53 -7.95
C GLY A 439 -23.84 -32.70 -8.94
N LYS A 440 -25.01 -32.17 -8.51
CA LYS A 440 -25.73 -31.11 -9.26
C LYS A 440 -24.92 -29.81 -9.21
N LEU A 441 -24.32 -29.43 -10.33
CA LEU A 441 -23.74 -28.09 -10.54
C LEU A 441 -24.82 -27.02 -10.35
N SER A 442 -24.45 -25.88 -9.76
CA SER A 442 -25.36 -24.75 -9.56
C SER A 442 -25.84 -24.19 -10.91
N VAL A 443 -27.07 -23.66 -10.96
CA VAL A 443 -27.74 -23.18 -12.18
C VAL A 443 -26.96 -22.05 -12.89
N ASN A 444 -26.02 -21.40 -12.19
CA ASN A 444 -25.34 -20.19 -12.63
C ASN A 444 -23.96 -20.44 -13.26
N VAL A 445 -23.47 -21.67 -13.29
CA VAL A 445 -22.12 -22.02 -13.80
C VAL A 445 -22.18 -22.45 -15.27
N ASP A 446 -21.40 -21.80 -16.14
CA ASP A 446 -21.21 -22.24 -17.53
C ASP A 446 -20.30 -23.49 -17.60
N ALA A 447 -20.92 -24.64 -17.35
CA ALA A 447 -20.24 -25.93 -17.40
C ALA A 447 -19.63 -26.24 -18.79
N SER A 448 -20.28 -25.80 -19.88
CA SER A 448 -19.79 -26.06 -21.25
C SER A 448 -18.54 -25.24 -21.55
N GLY A 449 -18.55 -23.95 -21.21
CA GLY A 449 -17.39 -23.07 -21.30
C GLY A 449 -16.22 -23.57 -20.45
N MET A 450 -16.51 -24.02 -19.23
CA MET A 450 -15.52 -24.59 -18.32
C MET A 450 -14.85 -25.84 -18.89
N ILE A 451 -15.64 -26.82 -19.36
CA ILE A 451 -15.11 -28.06 -19.95
C ILE A 451 -14.23 -27.74 -21.17
N ASN A 452 -14.71 -26.86 -22.06
CA ASN A 452 -13.95 -26.43 -23.23
C ASN A 452 -12.62 -25.73 -22.85
N PHE A 453 -12.65 -24.90 -21.81
CA PHE A 453 -11.47 -24.22 -21.28
C PHE A 453 -10.44 -25.22 -20.72
N VAL A 454 -10.89 -26.17 -19.91
CA VAL A 454 -10.06 -27.24 -19.34
C VAL A 454 -9.47 -28.11 -20.47
N ALA A 455 -10.29 -28.54 -21.43
CA ALA A 455 -9.86 -29.36 -22.55
C ALA A 455 -8.80 -28.67 -23.43
N LYS A 456 -9.02 -27.40 -23.80
CA LYS A 456 -8.03 -26.59 -24.54
C LYS A 456 -6.71 -26.47 -23.79
N THR A 457 -6.81 -26.28 -22.48
CA THR A 457 -5.67 -26.12 -21.58
C THR A 457 -4.85 -27.39 -21.45
N VAL A 458 -5.49 -28.55 -21.25
CA VAL A 458 -4.82 -29.86 -21.18
C VAL A 458 -4.15 -30.20 -22.52
N LYS A 459 -4.80 -29.90 -23.65
CA LYS A 459 -4.20 -30.10 -24.98
C LYS A 459 -2.91 -29.29 -25.16
N LYS A 460 -2.90 -28.03 -24.70
CA LYS A 460 -1.71 -27.15 -24.75
C LYS A 460 -0.57 -27.65 -23.85
N SER A 461 -0.88 -28.21 -22.67
CA SER A 461 0.15 -28.77 -21.78
C SER A 461 0.79 -30.04 -22.36
N MET A 462 0.00 -30.94 -22.95
CA MET A 462 0.51 -32.16 -23.58
C MET A 462 1.45 -31.84 -24.75
N LEU A 463 1.11 -30.85 -25.58
CA LEU A 463 1.96 -30.39 -26.68
C LEU A 463 3.27 -29.75 -26.18
N SER A 464 3.23 -28.96 -25.10
CA SER A 464 4.44 -28.38 -24.50
C SER A 464 5.35 -29.43 -23.88
N ASN A 465 4.78 -30.49 -23.28
CA ASN A 465 5.54 -31.58 -22.68
C ASN A 465 6.14 -32.49 -23.76
N SER A 466 5.44 -32.73 -24.88
CA SER A 466 6.02 -33.48 -26.01
C SER A 466 7.16 -32.72 -26.66
N ALA A 467 7.04 -31.39 -26.84
CA ALA A 467 8.11 -30.56 -27.38
C ALA A 467 9.35 -30.49 -26.45
N LYS A 468 9.14 -30.48 -25.12
CA LYS A 468 10.24 -30.59 -24.15
C LYS A 468 10.90 -31.97 -24.19
N LYS A 469 10.10 -33.04 -24.33
CA LYS A 469 10.60 -34.41 -24.45
C LYS A 469 11.40 -34.62 -25.74
N GLU A 470 10.91 -34.13 -26.89
CA GLU A 470 11.65 -34.15 -28.17
C GLU A 470 12.94 -33.34 -28.10
N ASN A 471 12.97 -32.20 -27.39
CA ASN A 471 14.20 -31.44 -27.18
C ASN A 471 15.19 -32.14 -26.24
N LEU A 472 14.73 -32.81 -25.18
CA LEU A 472 15.58 -33.61 -24.28
C LEU A 472 16.16 -34.85 -24.99
N GLU A 473 15.35 -35.51 -25.83
CA GLU A 473 15.78 -36.63 -26.68
C GLU A 473 16.76 -36.17 -27.78
N ARG A 474 16.60 -34.97 -28.35
CA ARG A 474 17.58 -34.37 -29.28
C ARG A 474 18.91 -33.99 -28.61
N VAL A 475 18.91 -33.65 -27.33
CA VAL A 475 20.11 -33.25 -26.56
C VAL A 475 20.76 -34.46 -25.87
N GLY A 476 20.23 -35.68 -26.04
CA GLY A 476 20.88 -36.92 -25.61
C GLY A 476 20.86 -37.17 -24.10
N MET A 477 20.00 -36.50 -23.33
CA MET A 477 19.78 -36.83 -21.92
C MET A 477 18.62 -37.83 -21.79
N VAL A 478 18.97 -39.12 -21.79
CA VAL A 478 18.05 -40.20 -21.40
C VAL A 478 17.84 -40.13 -19.89
N VAL A 479 16.62 -39.82 -19.45
CA VAL A 479 16.20 -39.98 -18.05
C VAL A 479 15.93 -41.47 -17.86
N LEU A 480 16.80 -42.16 -17.11
CA LEU A 480 16.56 -43.50 -16.59
C LEU A 480 15.54 -43.40 -15.45
N GLU A 481 14.58 -44.33 -15.46
CA GLU A 481 13.35 -44.39 -14.64
C GLU A 481 13.55 -44.27 -13.12
#